data_AF-E2BN01-F1
#
_entry.id   AF-E2BN01-F1
#
_cell.length_a   1.000
_cell.length_b   1.000
_cell.length_c   1.000
_cell.angle_alpha   90.00
_cell.angle_beta   90.00
_cell.angle_gamma   90.00
#
_symmetry.space_group_name_H-M   'P 1'
#
loop_
_entity.id
_entity.type
_entity.pdbx_description
1 polymer ?
#
loop_
_entity_poly.entity_id
_entity_poly.type
_entity_poly.pdbx_seq_one_letter_code
_entity_poly.pdbx_strand_id
1 'polypeptide(L)'
;MDKLTIISGILFLAADIFAIASLAMPDWIITDVGGDTRLGLMISCMTLYNRPQVCYKSDLQSEWLMALVCIFVGCILITATIILLVSSHWDRNVIPYARWVGFGASKY
;
A
#
# COMPACT_ATOMS: atom_id res chain seq x y z
N MET A 1 -3.00 10.01 -23.55
CA MET A 1 -2.67 8.77 -22.83
C MET A 1 -3.32 7.64 -23.62
N ASP A 2 -2.55 6.64 -24.04
CA ASP A 2 -3.13 5.47 -24.72
C ASP A 2 -4.11 4.78 -23.78
N LYS A 3 -5.19 4.21 -24.31
CA LYS A 3 -6.23 3.56 -23.49
C LYS A 3 -5.63 2.50 -22.54
N LEU A 4 -4.55 1.85 -22.98
CA LEU A 4 -3.73 0.90 -22.21
C LEU A 4 -3.03 1.53 -21.00
N THR A 5 -2.47 2.73 -21.15
CA THR A 5 -1.79 3.46 -20.06
C THR A 5 -2.75 3.95 -18.98
N ILE A 6 -3.99 4.31 -19.35
CA ILE A 6 -5.05 4.63 -18.37
C ILE A 6 -5.47 3.37 -17.61
N ILE A 7 -5.72 2.27 -18.33
CA ILE A 7 -6.15 1.00 -17.72
C ILE A 7 -5.08 0.49 -16.76
N SER A 8 -3.81 0.49 -17.16
CA SER A 8 -2.69 0.10 -16.28
C SER A 8 -2.57 1.02 -15.06
N GLY A 9 -2.71 2.33 -15.21
CA GLY A 9 -2.72 3.26 -14.06
C GLY A 9 -3.83 2.96 -13.04
N ILE A 10 -5.05 2.65 -13.50
CA ILE A 10 -6.16 2.26 -12.64
C ILE A 10 -5.87 0.93 -11.93
N LEU A 11 -5.33 -0.06 -12.65
CA LEU A 11 -4.97 -1.35 -12.08
C LEU A 11 -3.87 -1.23 -11.02
N PHE A 12 -2.88 -0.37 -11.24
CA PHE A 12 -1.82 -0.11 -10.25
C PHE A 12 -2.36 0.57 -8.98
N LEU A 13 -3.27 1.53 -9.11
CA LEU A 13 -3.94 2.14 -7.96
C LEU A 13 -4.79 1.13 -7.20
N ALA A 14 -5.54 0.29 -7.90
CA ALA A 14 -6.34 -0.76 -7.27
C ALA A 14 -5.44 -1.76 -6.51
N ALA A 15 -4.33 -2.18 -7.11
CA ALA A 15 -3.36 -3.07 -6.47
C ALA A 15 -2.76 -2.47 -5.19
N ASP A 16 -2.45 -1.17 -5.19
CA ASP A 16 -1.92 -0.47 -4.01
C ASP A 16 -2.95 -0.42 -2.88
N ILE A 17 -4.21 -0.09 -3.19
CA ILE A 17 -5.31 -0.10 -2.21
C ILE A 17 -5.50 -1.49 -1.61
N PHE A 18 -5.50 -2.54 -2.44
CA PHE A 18 -5.64 -3.91 -1.95
C PHE A 18 -4.45 -4.36 -1.10
N ALA A 19 -3.23 -3.94 -1.43
CA ALA A 19 -2.05 -4.23 -0.62
C ALA A 19 -2.15 -3.58 0.77
N ILE A 20 -2.56 -2.31 0.84
CA ILE A 20 -2.77 -1.61 2.12
C ILE A 20 -3.90 -2.25 2.91
N ALA A 21 -5.02 -2.57 2.26
CA ALA A 21 -6.13 -3.27 2.90
C ALA A 21 -5.70 -4.63 3.46
N SER A 22 -4.91 -5.39 2.70
CA SER A 22 -4.34 -6.66 3.16
C SER A 22 -3.49 -6.51 4.43
N LEU A 23 -2.73 -5.43 4.59
CA LEU A 23 -1.97 -5.17 5.82
C LEU A 23 -2.88 -4.84 7.03
N ALA A 24 -4.03 -4.21 6.80
CA ALA A 24 -4.96 -3.84 7.86
C ALA A 24 -5.86 -5.00 8.33
N MET A 25 -6.10 -5.99 7.46
CA MET A 25 -6.96 -7.14 7.77
C MET A 25 -6.16 -8.23 8.52
N PRO A 26 -6.63 -8.71 9.69
CA PRO A 26 -5.96 -9.77 10.45
C PRO A 26 -6.25 -11.19 9.90
N ASP A 27 -6.62 -11.32 8.63
CA ASP A 27 -7.13 -12.56 8.03
C ASP A 27 -6.13 -13.22 7.07
N TRP A 28 -4.84 -13.17 7.40
CA TRP A 28 -3.81 -13.82 6.59
C TRP A 28 -3.81 -15.34 6.80
N ILE A 29 -4.00 -15.76 8.05
CA ILE A 29 -4.13 -17.17 8.43
C ILE A 29 -5.32 -17.28 9.38
N ILE A 30 -6.22 -18.21 9.06
CA ILE A 30 -7.39 -18.53 9.88
C ILE A 30 -7.18 -19.94 10.41
N THR A 31 -7.19 -20.10 11.73
CA THR A 31 -7.07 -21.41 12.37
C THR A 31 -8.06 -21.57 13.51
N ASP A 32 -8.63 -22.77 13.64
CA ASP A 32 -9.64 -23.09 14.67
C ASP A 32 -9.04 -23.81 15.89
N VAL A 33 -7.69 -23.88 15.99
CA VAL A 33 -7.01 -24.57 17.09
C VAL A 33 -7.09 -23.74 18.37
N GLY A 34 -7.91 -24.19 19.32
CA GLY A 34 -8.13 -23.49 20.61
C GLY A 34 -9.21 -22.39 20.58
N GLY A 35 -9.93 -22.27 19.46
CA GLY A 35 -10.96 -21.27 19.19
C GLY A 35 -10.73 -20.59 17.82
N ASP A 36 -11.54 -19.59 17.48
CA ASP A 36 -11.44 -18.86 16.19
C ASP A 36 -10.26 -17.88 16.27
N THR A 37 -9.13 -18.22 15.63
CA THR A 37 -7.90 -17.42 15.63
C THR A 37 -7.61 -16.88 14.23
N ARG A 38 -7.41 -15.57 14.17
CA ARG A 38 -7.15 -14.79 12.96
C ARG A 38 -5.81 -14.09 13.11
N LEU A 39 -4.82 -14.55 12.36
CA LEU A 39 -3.47 -14.02 12.42
C LEU A 39 -3.26 -13.04 11.28
N GLY A 40 -2.94 -11.80 11.60
CA GLY A 40 -2.46 -10.78 10.66
C GLY A 40 -0.97 -10.49 10.82
N LEU A 41 -0.43 -9.71 9.87
CA LEU A 41 0.96 -9.27 9.91
C LEU A 41 1.25 -8.27 11.06
N MET A 42 0.30 -7.41 11.40
CA MET A 42 0.49 -6.40 12.47
C MET A 42 -0.28 -6.73 13.75
N ILE A 43 -1.46 -7.33 13.59
CA ILE A 43 -2.40 -7.65 14.66
C ILE A 43 -2.85 -9.08 14.47
N SER A 44 -2.81 -9.84 15.56
CA SER A 44 -3.40 -11.17 15.65
C SER A 44 -4.55 -11.10 16.65
N CYS A 45 -5.67 -11.69 16.30
CA CYS A 45 -6.84 -11.78 17.15
C CYS A 45 -7.15 -13.25 17.42
N MET A 46 -7.48 -13.57 18.66
CA MET A 46 -7.94 -14.91 19.03
C MET A 46 -9.20 -14.84 19.86
N THR A 47 -10.10 -15.77 19.62
CA THR A 47 -11.23 -16.06 20.50
C THR A 47 -10.90 -17.32 21.28
N LEU A 48 -10.97 -17.25 22.60
CA LEU A 48 -10.94 -18.44 23.45
C LEU A 48 -12.39 -18.86 23.70
N TYR A 49 -12.67 -20.16 23.66
CA TYR A 49 -14.03 -20.72 23.79
C TYR A 49 -14.87 -19.98 24.85
N ASN A 50 -15.98 -19.37 24.44
CA ASN A 50 -16.92 -18.62 25.30
C ASN A 50 -16.36 -17.33 25.97
N ARG A 51 -15.31 -16.71 25.40
CA ARG A 51 -14.73 -15.41 25.81
C ARG A 51 -14.77 -14.39 24.66
N PRO A 52 -14.78 -13.07 24.96
CA PRO A 52 -14.69 -12.04 23.93
C PRO A 52 -13.33 -12.10 23.19
N GLN A 53 -13.36 -11.74 21.91
CA GLN A 53 -12.17 -11.68 21.05
C GLN A 53 -11.14 -10.70 21.64
N VAL A 54 -9.92 -11.17 21.82
CA VAL A 54 -8.79 -10.33 22.24
C VAL A 54 -7.80 -10.22 21.09
N CYS A 55 -7.39 -8.99 20.79
CA CYS A 55 -6.41 -8.70 19.75
C CYS A 55 -5.12 -8.21 20.40
N TYR A 56 -4.00 -8.77 19.96
CA TYR A 56 -2.67 -8.43 20.43
C TYR A 56 -1.76 -8.10 19.24
N LYS A 57 -0.72 -7.33 19.52
CA LYS A 57 0.32 -7.05 18.54
C LYS A 57 1.14 -8.33 18.34
N SER A 58 1.22 -8.81 17.10
CA SER A 58 1.90 -10.06 16.77
C SER A 58 3.41 -9.91 16.99
N ASP A 59 4.02 -10.87 17.68
CA ASP A 59 5.48 -10.97 17.76
C ASP A 59 5.98 -11.55 16.44
N LEU A 60 6.67 -10.72 15.66
CA LEU A 60 6.87 -10.97 14.24
C LEU A 60 8.11 -11.84 14.02
N GLN A 61 7.92 -13.11 13.64
CA GLN A 61 9.04 -13.93 13.18
C GLN A 61 9.71 -13.29 11.97
N SER A 62 11.02 -13.53 11.81
CA SER A 62 11.84 -12.91 10.75
C SER A 62 11.26 -13.09 9.33
N GLU A 63 10.59 -14.21 9.06
CA GLU A 63 9.91 -14.49 7.79
C GLU A 63 8.77 -13.50 7.49
N TRP A 64 7.94 -13.18 8.47
CA TRP A 64 6.79 -12.27 8.33
C TRP A 64 7.23 -10.81 8.25
N LEU A 65 8.35 -10.47 8.90
CA LEU A 65 8.97 -9.15 8.78
C LEU A 65 9.45 -8.90 7.34
N MET A 66 10.08 -9.89 6.71
CA MET A 66 10.49 -9.78 5.31
C MET A 66 9.29 -9.60 4.38
N ALA A 67 8.20 -10.33 4.61
CA ALA A 67 6.97 -10.14 3.84
C ALA A 67 6.41 -8.71 3.97
N LEU A 68 6.39 -8.17 5.20
CA LEU A 68 5.94 -6.80 5.46
C LEU A 68 6.81 -5.77 4.70
N VAL A 69 8.13 -5.94 4.75
CA VAL A 69 9.08 -5.06 4.02
C VAL A 69 8.87 -5.15 2.51
N CYS A 70 8.71 -6.35 1.96
CA CYS A 70 8.46 -6.54 0.53
C CYS A 70 7.18 -5.85 0.06
N ILE A 71 6.09 -5.96 0.81
CA ILE A 71 4.81 -5.30 0.49
C ILE A 71 4.97 -3.79 0.54
N PHE A 72 5.62 -3.27 1.59
CA PHE A 72 5.84 -1.84 1.75
C PHE A 72 6.70 -1.25 0.62
N VAL A 73 7.79 -1.92 0.26
CA VAL A 73 8.64 -1.53 -0.88
C VAL A 73 7.84 -1.60 -2.19
N GLY A 74 7.00 -2.62 -2.37
CA GLY A 74 6.10 -2.74 -3.53
C GLY A 74 5.18 -1.52 -3.68
N CYS A 75 4.50 -1.10 -2.60
CA CYS A 75 3.66 0.10 -2.58
C CYS A 75 4.46 1.36 -2.96
N ILE A 76 5.68 1.54 -2.44
CA ILE A 76 6.54 2.70 -2.79
C ILE A 76 6.89 2.68 -4.28
N LEU A 77 7.23 1.54 -4.85
CA LEU A 77 7.58 1.43 -6.27
C LEU A 77 6.37 1.69 -7.18
N ILE A 78 5.20 1.19 -6.80
CA ILE A 78 3.95 1.42 -7.55
C ILE A 78 3.57 2.90 -7.51
N THR A 79 3.59 3.52 -6.34
CA THR A 79 3.30 4.96 -6.18
C THR A 79 4.30 5.82 -6.95
N ALA A 80 5.60 5.51 -6.91
CA ALA A 80 6.61 6.20 -7.72
C ALA A 80 6.33 6.05 -9.23
N THR A 81 5.92 4.87 -9.68
CA THR A 81 5.58 4.61 -11.09
C THR A 81 4.35 5.42 -11.53
N ILE A 82 3.33 5.51 -10.68
CA ILE A 82 2.14 6.35 -10.94
C ILE A 82 2.54 7.83 -11.04
N ILE A 83 3.38 8.32 -10.14
CA ILE A 83 3.89 9.71 -10.17
C ILE A 83 4.67 9.97 -11.46
N LEU A 84 5.56 9.06 -11.85
CA LEU A 84 6.34 9.18 -13.09
C LEU A 84 5.44 9.15 -14.33
N LEU A 85 4.42 8.30 -14.35
CA LEU A 85 3.43 8.25 -15.45
C LEU A 85 2.65 9.57 -15.55
N VAL A 86 2.21 10.12 -14.41
CA VAL A 86 1.53 11.42 -14.37
C VAL A 86 2.46 12.55 -14.83
N SER A 87 3.71 12.56 -14.33
CA SER A 87 4.73 13.55 -14.70
C SER A 87 5.05 13.50 -16.20
N SER A 88 5.29 12.31 -16.75
CA SER A 88 5.58 12.11 -18.17
C SER A 88 4.43 12.60 -19.05
N HIS A 89 3.19 12.41 -18.60
CA HIS A 89 2.04 12.95 -19.33
C HIS A 89 1.95 14.47 -19.22
N TRP A 90 2.22 15.01 -18.03
CA TRP A 90 2.19 16.45 -17.79
C TRP A 90 3.31 17.19 -18.51
N ASP A 91 4.42 16.56 -18.92
CA ASP A 91 5.55 17.23 -19.58
C ASP A 91 5.14 18.03 -20.83
N ARG A 92 4.11 17.61 -21.58
CA ARG A 92 3.59 18.42 -22.71
C ARG A 92 2.74 19.63 -22.27
N ASN A 93 2.18 19.61 -21.06
CA ASN A 93 1.18 20.56 -20.54
C ASN A 93 1.71 21.44 -19.38
N VAL A 94 2.80 21.06 -18.69
CA VAL A 94 3.46 21.86 -17.64
C VAL A 94 4.68 22.64 -18.13
N ILE A 95 5.17 22.47 -19.36
CA ILE A 95 6.14 23.42 -19.96
C ILE A 95 5.71 24.89 -19.76
N PRO A 96 4.44 25.28 -19.96
CA PRO A 96 4.04 26.66 -19.67
C PRO A 96 3.94 26.99 -18.18
N TYR A 97 3.67 26.04 -17.27
CA TYR A 97 3.55 26.29 -15.82
C TYR A 97 4.91 26.30 -15.11
N ALA A 98 5.84 25.42 -15.50
CA ALA A 98 7.22 25.40 -15.03
C ALA A 98 7.95 26.71 -15.36
N ARG A 99 7.63 27.34 -16.51
CA ARG A 99 8.13 28.69 -16.86
C ARG A 99 7.78 29.74 -15.81
N TRP A 100 6.60 29.68 -15.18
CA TRP A 100 6.19 30.65 -14.15
C TRP A 100 6.72 30.31 -12.75
N VAL A 101 6.91 29.03 -12.42
CA VAL A 101 7.53 28.62 -11.15
C VAL A 101 9.01 29.01 -11.09
N GLY A 102 9.72 29.00 -12.22
CA GLY A 102 11.10 29.51 -12.33
C GLY A 102 11.24 31.01 -12.01
N PHE A 103 10.23 31.83 -12.31
CA PHE A 103 10.23 33.25 -11.94
C PHE A 103 9.87 33.49 -10.47
N GLY A 104 9.19 32.55 -9.80
CA GLY A 104 8.91 32.62 -8.36
C GLY A 104 10.15 32.29 -7.49
N ALA A 105 11.05 31.45 -7.99
CA ALA A 105 12.27 31.06 -7.28
C ALA A 105 13.41 32.09 -7.38
N SER A 106 13.33 33.07 -8.29
CA SER A 106 14.36 34.13 -8.45
C SER A 106 14.19 35.32 -7.49
N LYS A 107 13.32 35.20 -6.48
CA LYS A 107 13.05 36.29 -5.51
C LYS A 107 13.43 35.95 -4.06
N TYR A 108 14.32 34.98 -3.88
CA TYR A 108 15.11 34.79 -2.66
C TYR A 108 16.57 34.54 -3.04
#